data_AF-A0A957WD32-F1
#
_entry.id   AF-A0A957WD32-F1
#
_cell.length_a   1.000
_cell.length_b   1.000
_cell.length_c   1.000
_cell.angle_alpha   90.00
_cell.angle_beta   90.00
_cell.angle_gamma   90.00
#
_symmetry.space_group_name_H-M   'P 1'
#
loop_
_entity.id
_entity.type
_entity.pdbx_description
1 polymer ?
#
loop_
_entity_poly.entity_id
_entity_poly.type
_entity_poly.pdbx_seq_one_letter_code
_entity_poly.pdbx_strand_id
1 'polypeptide(L)'
;MTRTIKSAAVIGAGTMGAAIAALLANVGLSVLLLDVVPQQLTPEEESGGLTLSDPAVRNRLAQAGFERACRAKPAAFVDHAAEQRITIGNVEDDLAQLAEADWIIEAIIEQLPPKQALMAQIETVRRP
;
A
#
# COMPACT_ATOMS: atom_id res chain seq x y z
N MET A 1 29.52 4.14 5.30
CA MET A 1 28.91 2.87 4.87
C MET A 1 27.80 3.20 3.88
N THR A 2 27.73 2.50 2.75
CA THR A 2 26.65 2.67 1.77
C THR A 2 25.57 1.65 2.08
N ARG A 3 24.33 2.10 2.31
CA ARG A 3 23.19 1.22 2.55
C ARG A 3 22.40 1.08 1.25
N THR A 4 22.24 -0.16 0.77
CA THR A 4 21.45 -0.45 -0.43
C THR A 4 20.01 -0.75 -0.03
N ILE A 5 19.05 -0.06 -0.64
CA ILE A 5 17.61 -0.28 -0.45
C ILE A 5 17.14 -1.26 -1.52
N LYS A 6 16.50 -2.36 -1.12
CA LYS A 6 15.96 -3.38 -2.03
C LYS A 6 14.45 -3.55 -1.89
N SER A 7 13.91 -3.27 -0.70
CA SER A 7 12.48 -3.32 -0.42
C SER A 7 11.97 -1.99 0.11
N ALA A 8 10.74 -1.63 -0.24
CA ALA A 8 10.04 -0.49 0.33
C ALA A 8 8.61 -0.85 0.72
N ALA A 9 8.07 -0.14 1.70
CA ALA A 9 6.65 -0.16 2.01
C ALA A 9 6.07 1.24 1.82
N VAL A 10 4.92 1.33 1.19
CA VAL A 10 4.16 2.57 1.02
C VAL A 10 2.80 2.40 1.69
N ILE A 11 2.48 3.30 2.62
CA ILE A 11 1.24 3.23 3.41
C ILE A 11 0.31 4.37 2.97
N GLY A 12 -0.84 4.00 2.43
CA GLY A 12 -1.79 4.85 1.73
C GLY A 12 -1.76 4.57 0.23
N ALA A 13 -2.87 4.11 -0.35
CA ALA A 13 -3.01 3.79 -1.78
C ALA A 13 -3.90 4.80 -2.51
N GLY A 14 -3.96 6.03 -1.98
CA GLY A 14 -4.43 7.20 -2.72
C GLY A 14 -3.57 7.48 -3.96
N THR A 15 -3.88 8.54 -4.69
CA THR A 15 -3.14 8.91 -5.93
C THR A 15 -1.64 9.05 -5.68
N MET A 16 -1.22 9.69 -4.59
CA MET A 16 0.20 9.89 -4.29
C MET A 16 0.90 8.57 -3.94
N GLY A 17 0.37 7.80 -2.98
CA GLY A 17 1.04 6.59 -2.52
C GLY A 17 1.12 5.51 -3.61
N ALA A 18 0.07 5.32 -4.40
CA ALA A 18 0.14 4.40 -5.53
C ALA A 18 1.17 4.83 -6.60
N ALA A 19 1.31 6.14 -6.86
CA ALA A 19 2.32 6.66 -7.78
C ALA A 19 3.76 6.51 -7.22
N ILE A 20 3.96 6.74 -5.92
CA ILE A 20 5.23 6.49 -5.24
C ILE A 20 5.60 5.01 -5.34
N ALA A 21 4.66 4.12 -5.05
CA ALA A 21 4.86 2.68 -5.16
C ALA A 21 5.26 2.27 -6.59
N ALA A 22 4.59 2.82 -7.61
CA ALA A 22 4.94 2.59 -9.00
C ALA A 22 6.36 3.06 -9.35
N LEU A 23 6.77 4.25 -8.90
CA LEU A 23 8.12 4.78 -9.11
C LEU A 23 9.20 3.87 -8.51
N LEU A 24 8.98 3.39 -7.28
CA LEU A 24 9.90 2.48 -6.60
C LEU A 24 9.96 1.12 -7.31
N ALA A 25 8.82 0.59 -7.74
CA ALA A 25 8.76 -0.65 -8.50
C ALA A 25 9.47 -0.55 -9.86
N ASN A 26 9.37 0.61 -10.53
CA ASN A 26 10.06 0.87 -11.81
C ASN A 26 11.58 0.84 -11.68
N VAL A 27 12.13 1.24 -10.52
CA VAL A 27 13.58 1.18 -10.26
C VAL A 27 14.02 -0.18 -9.67
N GLY A 28 13.13 -1.17 -9.66
CA GLY A 28 13.44 -2.55 -9.33
C GLY A 28 13.27 -2.94 -7.86
N LEU A 29 12.67 -2.09 -7.02
CA LEU A 29 12.41 -2.41 -5.62
C LEU A 29 11.19 -3.33 -5.51
N SER A 30 11.21 -4.26 -4.56
CA SER A 30 10.00 -4.96 -4.10
C SER A 30 9.21 -4.02 -3.20
N VAL A 31 7.93 -3.78 -3.52
CA VAL A 31 7.12 -2.76 -2.84
C VAL A 31 5.89 -3.40 -2.19
N LEU A 32 5.73 -3.19 -0.90
CA LEU A 32 4.49 -3.47 -0.18
C LEU A 32 3.61 -2.21 -0.20
N LEU A 33 2.43 -2.27 -0.81
CA LEU A 33 1.46 -1.17 -0.81
C LEU A 33 0.31 -1.52 0.14
N LEU A 34 0.21 -0.77 1.24
CA LEU A 34 -0.81 -0.95 2.26
C LEU A 34 -1.82 0.20 2.21
N ASP A 35 -3.08 -0.09 2.53
CA ASP A 35 -4.07 0.93 2.88
C ASP A 35 -4.89 0.47 4.09
N VAL A 36 -5.76 1.34 4.60
CA VAL A 36 -6.72 0.98 5.65
C VAL A 36 -7.76 0.00 5.10
N VAL A 37 -8.39 -0.77 6.00
CA VAL A 37 -9.53 -1.59 5.62
C VAL A 37 -10.78 -0.72 5.43
N PRO A 38 -11.71 -1.09 4.53
CA PRO A 38 -12.98 -0.39 4.40
C PRO A 38 -13.84 -0.54 5.66
N GLN A 39 -14.58 0.51 5.99
CA GLN A 39 -15.55 0.49 7.10
C GLN A 39 -16.96 0.07 6.67
N GLN A 40 -17.21 0.02 5.35
CA GLN A 40 -18.52 -0.24 4.77
C GLN A 40 -18.34 -1.05 3.48
N LEU A 41 -19.34 -1.87 3.17
CA LEU A 41 -19.44 -2.58 1.90
C LEU A 41 -19.92 -1.63 0.80
N THR A 42 -19.60 -1.98 -0.44
CA THR A 42 -20.22 -1.41 -1.63
C THR A 42 -21.51 -2.15 -1.96
N PRO A 43 -22.47 -1.52 -2.67
CA PRO A 43 -23.69 -2.21 -3.12
C PRO A 43 -23.39 -3.50 -3.91
N GLU A 44 -22.30 -3.50 -4.69
CA GLU A 44 -21.85 -4.66 -5.44
C GLU A 44 -21.39 -5.79 -4.51
N GLU A 45 -20.61 -5.48 -3.48
CA GLU A 45 -20.15 -6.46 -2.47
C GLU A 45 -21.32 -7.01 -1.65
N GLU A 46 -22.27 -6.17 -1.26
CA GLU A 46 -23.49 -6.60 -0.56
C GLU A 46 -24.31 -7.56 -1.41
N SER A 47 -24.54 -7.22 -2.69
CA SER A 47 -25.26 -8.10 -3.61
C SER A 47 -24.52 -9.41 -3.91
N GLY A 48 -23.19 -9.40 -3.82
CA GLY A 48 -22.33 -10.56 -3.96
C GLY A 48 -22.21 -11.42 -2.70
N GLY A 49 -22.84 -11.03 -1.58
CA GLY A 49 -22.77 -11.76 -0.31
C GLY A 49 -21.42 -11.67 0.39
N LEU A 50 -20.59 -10.67 0.05
CA LEU A 50 -19.32 -10.42 0.71
C LEU A 50 -19.51 -9.69 2.04
N THR A 51 -18.50 -9.79 2.89
CA THR A 51 -18.46 -9.26 4.25
C THR A 51 -17.20 -8.43 4.47
N LEU A 52 -17.18 -7.60 5.51
CA LEU A 52 -15.99 -6.80 5.86
C LEU A 52 -14.79 -7.65 6.29
N SER A 53 -14.99 -8.94 6.58
CA SER A 53 -13.92 -9.90 6.86
C SER A 53 -13.30 -10.52 5.61
N ASP A 54 -13.93 -10.41 4.44
CA ASP A 54 -13.41 -11.04 3.23
C ASP A 54 -12.13 -10.36 2.76
N PRO A 55 -11.05 -11.11 2.44
CA PRO A 55 -9.77 -10.52 2.00
C PRO A 55 -9.90 -9.59 0.80
N ALA A 56 -10.82 -9.90 -0.12
CA ALA A 56 -11.12 -9.06 -1.27
C ALA A 56 -11.63 -7.67 -0.86
N VAL A 57 -12.49 -7.61 0.17
CA VAL A 57 -13.02 -6.36 0.72
C VAL A 57 -11.94 -5.65 1.52
N ARG A 58 -11.25 -6.34 2.43
CA ARG A 58 -10.21 -5.77 3.31
C ARG A 58 -9.10 -5.08 2.54
N ASN A 59 -8.71 -5.63 1.39
CA ASN A 59 -7.66 -5.07 0.54
C ASN A 59 -8.17 -4.17 -0.60
N ARG A 60 -9.49 -3.94 -0.72
CA ARG A 60 -10.05 -3.26 -1.91
C ARG A 60 -9.54 -1.84 -2.11
N LEU A 61 -9.26 -1.10 -1.04
CA LEU A 61 -8.76 0.28 -1.14
C LEU A 61 -7.34 0.30 -1.72
N ALA A 62 -6.47 -0.57 -1.21
CA ALA A 62 -5.12 -0.75 -1.72
C ALA A 62 -5.12 -1.26 -3.17
N GLN A 63 -5.94 -2.27 -3.45
CA GLN A 63 -6.13 -2.85 -4.78
C GLN A 63 -6.63 -1.79 -5.79
N ALA A 64 -7.66 -1.03 -5.43
CA ALA A 64 -8.17 0.04 -6.29
C ALA A 64 -7.11 1.12 -6.55
N GLY A 65 -6.26 1.42 -5.56
CA GLY A 65 -5.11 2.31 -5.72
C GLY A 65 -4.13 1.85 -6.78
N PHE A 66 -3.68 0.60 -6.64
CA PHE A 66 -2.78 -0.03 -7.58
C PHE A 66 -3.36 -0.09 -8.99
N GLU A 67 -4.61 -0.54 -9.14
CA GLU A 67 -5.25 -0.62 -10.45
C GLU A 67 -5.40 0.74 -11.15
N ARG A 68 -5.68 1.81 -10.38
CA ARG A 68 -5.69 3.17 -10.94
C ARG A 68 -4.30 3.54 -11.47
N ALA A 69 -3.23 3.17 -10.77
CA ALA A 69 -1.87 3.41 -11.23
C ALA A 69 -1.54 2.61 -12.51
N CYS A 70 -1.93 1.34 -12.60
CA CYS A 70 -1.76 0.52 -13.82
C CYS A 70 -2.47 1.14 -15.03
N ARG A 71 -3.63 1.76 -14.83
CA ARG A 71 -4.44 2.38 -15.90
C ARG A 71 -4.15 3.86 -16.12
N ALA A 72 -3.19 4.45 -15.40
CA ALA A 72 -2.92 5.88 -15.42
C ALA A 72 -2.45 6.38 -16.80
N LYS A 73 -2.76 7.65 -17.09
CA LYS A 73 -2.28 8.37 -18.29
C LYS A 73 -1.72 9.73 -17.87
N PRO A 74 -0.39 9.97 -18.01
CA PRO A 74 0.64 9.06 -18.55
C PRO A 74 0.83 7.79 -17.71
N ALA A 75 1.43 6.75 -18.30
CA ALA A 75 1.64 5.46 -17.65
C ALA A 75 2.50 5.61 -16.39
N ALA A 76 2.04 5.06 -15.26
CA ALA A 76 2.79 5.07 -14.00
C ALA A 76 3.88 3.99 -13.96
N PHE A 77 3.67 2.87 -14.65
CA PHE A 77 4.61 1.75 -14.75
C PHE A 77 5.33 1.75 -16.09
N VAL A 78 6.61 1.39 -16.08
CA VAL A 78 7.44 1.26 -17.29
C VAL A 78 7.13 -0.03 -18.04
N ASP A 79 6.86 -1.13 -17.32
CA ASP A 79 6.52 -2.43 -17.87
C ASP A 79 5.68 -3.26 -16.87
N HIS A 80 5.13 -4.39 -17.34
CA HIS A 80 4.40 -5.33 -16.48
C HIS A 80 5.29 -6.00 -15.41
N ALA A 81 6.60 -6.07 -15.61
CA ALA A 81 7.50 -6.62 -14.60
C ALA A 81 7.59 -5.71 -13.38
N ALA A 82 7.47 -4.39 -13.55
CA ALA A 82 7.36 -3.44 -12.45
C ALA A 82 6.05 -3.62 -11.67
N GLU A 83 4.92 -3.84 -12.35
CA GLU A 83 3.64 -4.11 -11.68
C GLU A 83 3.75 -5.33 -10.74
N GLN A 84 4.45 -6.39 -11.17
CA GLN A 84 4.65 -7.62 -10.39
C GLN A 84 5.54 -7.45 -9.15
N ARG A 85 6.22 -6.31 -8.99
CA ARG A 85 6.99 -6.02 -7.78
C ARG A 85 6.13 -5.45 -6.66
N ILE A 86 4.86 -5.12 -6.93
CA ILE A 86 3.94 -4.61 -5.92
C ILE A 86 3.16 -5.76 -5.28
N THR A 87 3.24 -5.86 -3.97
CA THR A 87 2.37 -6.69 -3.13
C THR A 87 1.34 -5.80 -2.47
N ILE A 88 0.07 -6.19 -2.54
CA ILE A 88 -1.05 -5.46 -1.95
C ILE A 88 -1.39 -6.06 -0.58
N GLY A 89 -1.63 -5.20 0.40
CA GLY A 89 -2.10 -5.60 1.73
C GLY A 89 -2.84 -4.48 2.43
N ASN A 90 -3.07 -4.65 3.73
CA ASN A 90 -3.69 -3.65 4.57
C ASN A 90 -2.98 -3.45 5.92
N VAL A 91 -3.24 -2.30 6.55
CA VAL A 91 -2.59 -1.91 7.81
C VAL A 91 -3.00 -2.79 8.99
N GLU A 92 -4.16 -3.44 8.97
CA GLU A 92 -4.57 -4.29 10.10
C GLU A 92 -3.92 -5.67 10.06
N ASP A 93 -3.85 -6.27 8.86
CA ASP A 93 -3.40 -7.65 8.69
C ASP A 93 -1.89 -7.74 8.42
N ASP A 94 -1.32 -6.75 7.74
CA ASP A 94 0.01 -6.85 7.14
C ASP A 94 1.05 -5.89 7.73
N LEU A 95 0.71 -5.14 8.78
CA LEU A 95 1.65 -4.18 9.41
C LEU A 95 2.97 -4.83 9.84
N ALA A 96 2.93 -6.06 10.33
CA ALA A 96 4.13 -6.79 10.73
C ALA A 96 5.14 -6.98 9.58
N GLN A 97 4.68 -6.99 8.32
CA GLN A 97 5.56 -7.11 7.15
C GLN A 97 6.47 -5.88 6.95
N LEU A 98 6.16 -4.75 7.60
CA LEU A 98 7.04 -3.57 7.60
C LEU A 98 8.42 -3.85 8.21
N ALA A 99 8.55 -4.90 9.03
CA ALA A 99 9.84 -5.36 9.54
C ALA A 99 10.80 -5.76 8.40
N GLU A 100 10.30 -6.17 7.23
CA GLU A 100 11.12 -6.60 6.09
C GLU A 100 11.46 -5.45 5.12
N ALA A 101 10.85 -4.28 5.29
CA ALA A 101 11.09 -3.12 4.43
C ALA A 101 12.44 -2.45 4.78
N ASP A 102 13.21 -2.07 3.76
CA ASP A 102 14.40 -1.23 3.95
C ASP A 102 14.04 0.25 4.05
N TRP A 103 12.90 0.64 3.45
CA TRP A 103 12.38 2.01 3.48
C TRP A 103 10.86 2.02 3.62
N ILE A 104 10.33 2.77 4.58
CA ILE A 104 8.89 2.94 4.79
C ILE A 104 8.51 4.37 4.43
N ILE A 105 7.47 4.53 3.62
CA ILE A 105 6.95 5.82 3.15
C ILE A 105 5.48 5.91 3.51
N GLU A 106 5.10 6.97 4.22
CA GLU A 106 3.72 7.25 4.57
C GLU A 106 3.13 8.30 3.61
N ALA A 107 1.92 8.01 3.10
CA ALA A 107 1.18 8.85 2.16
C ALA A 107 -0.34 8.76 2.41
N ILE A 108 -0.74 8.86 3.68
CA ILE A 108 -2.13 8.95 4.15
C ILE A 108 -2.63 10.40 4.18
N ILE A 109 -3.88 10.59 4.64
CA ILE A 109 -4.52 11.91 4.74
C ILE A 109 -3.68 12.92 5.51
N GLU A 110 -3.66 14.17 5.05
CA GLU A 110 -2.89 15.27 5.64
C GLU A 110 -3.57 15.82 6.91
N GLN A 111 -3.68 14.97 7.93
CA GLN A 111 -4.15 15.31 9.25
C GLN A 111 -3.17 14.79 10.30
N LEU A 112 -2.87 15.63 11.30
CA LEU A 112 -1.89 15.30 12.33
C LEU A 112 -2.25 14.04 13.14
N PRO A 113 -3.48 13.87 13.67
CA PRO A 113 -3.76 12.73 14.54
C PRO A 113 -3.64 11.36 13.85
N PRO A 114 -4.18 11.13 12.64
CA PRO A 114 -3.98 9.88 11.91
C PRO A 114 -2.50 9.58 11.62
N LYS A 115 -1.71 10.59 11.24
CA LYS A 115 -0.28 10.41 10.98
C LYS A 115 0.49 10.01 12.24
N GLN A 116 0.23 10.67 13.36
CA GLN A 116 0.86 10.31 14.64
C GLN A 116 0.50 8.89 15.09
N ALA A 117 -0.77 8.50 14.95
CA ALA A 117 -1.22 7.14 15.28
C ALA A 117 -0.52 6.09 14.40
N LEU A 118 -0.44 6.34 13.09
CA LEU A 118 0.26 5.46 12.16
C LEU A 118 1.76 5.37 12.47
N MET A 119 2.43 6.49 12.73
CA MET A 119 3.84 6.49 13.12
C MET A 119 4.08 5.66 14.38
N ALA A 120 3.20 5.78 15.39
CA ALA A 120 3.29 4.97 16.60
C ALA A 120 3.16 3.47 16.32
N GLN A 121 2.25 3.07 15.43
CA GLN A 121 2.09 1.68 15.00
C GLN A 121 3.34 1.17 14.25
N ILE A 122 3.87 1.95 13.31
CA ILE A 122 5.07 1.61 12.55
C ILE A 122 6.28 1.41 13.48
N GLU A 123 6.44 2.25 14.50
CA GLU A 123 7.54 2.15 15.46
C GLU A 123 7.54 0.79 16.21
N THR A 124 6.37 0.15 16.35
CA THR A 124 6.30 -1.16 17.03
C THR A 124 6.85 -2.32 16.20
N VAL A 125 6.93 -2.17 14.87
CA VAL A 125 7.28 -3.25 13.94
C VAL A 125 8.52 -2.96 13.09
N ARG A 126 8.89 -1.69 12.88
CA ARG A 126 10.04 -1.34 12.03
C ARG A 126 11.33 -1.85 12.65
N ARG A 127 12.30 -2.16 11.80
CA ARG A 127 13.68 -2.41 12.25
C ARG A 127 14.34 -1.08 12.69
N PRO A 128 15.28 -1.13 13.64
CA PRO A 128 16.08 0.03 14.07
C PRO A 128 16.78 0.76 12.94
#